data_AF-A0A3C0ZV38-F1
#
_entry.id   AF-A0A3C0ZV38-F1
#
_cell.length_a   1.000
_cell.length_b   1.000
_cell.length_c   1.000
_cell.angle_alpha   90.00
_cell.angle_beta   90.00
_cell.angle_gamma   90.00
#
_symmetry.space_group_name_H-M   'P 1'
#
loop_
_entity.id
_entity.type
_entity.pdbx_description
1 polymer ?
#
loop_
_entity_poly.entity_id
_entity_poly.type
_entity_poly.pdbx_seq_one_letter_code
_entity_poly.pdbx_strand_id
1 'polypeptide(L)'
;LLSPVLARKMSAAELQKEGRNAANDPEDYFDYIMFAWGNCQAGDRLVMERKLGRFPDEKDLSTGFTPGVRFFFRYDRLIQHPDAVFEGVLPLKIRNELVLKDWAEAVIVPETCRQAVEPYVPEELKPKTHYLRNNCKDIWEWSKMVYEYVRDTAGE
;
A
#
# COMPACT_ATOMS: atom_id res chain seq x y z
N LEU A 1 6.14 -7.56 -4.48
CA LEU A 1 4.85 -7.67 -3.75
C LEU A 1 4.25 -9.02 -4.08
N LEU A 2 3.60 -9.63 -3.10
CA LEU A 2 2.94 -10.93 -3.23
C LEU A 2 1.48 -10.76 -2.81
N SER A 3 0.59 -11.51 -3.44
CA SER A 3 -0.79 -11.68 -2.99
C SER A 3 -0.81 -12.28 -1.57
N PRO A 4 -1.89 -12.09 -0.80
CA PRO A 4 -2.03 -12.66 0.53
C PRO A 4 -1.72 -14.16 0.59
N VAL A 5 -2.24 -14.97 -0.35
CA VAL A 5 -1.99 -16.42 -0.39
C VAL A 5 -0.49 -16.75 -0.50
N LEU A 6 0.24 -16.06 -1.38
CA LEU A 6 1.68 -16.30 -1.57
C LEU A 6 2.50 -15.73 -0.41
N ALA A 7 2.15 -14.54 0.08
CA ALA A 7 2.84 -13.90 1.19
C ALA A 7 2.70 -14.70 2.51
N ARG A 8 1.54 -15.32 2.71
CA ARG A 8 1.20 -16.01 3.95
C ARG A 8 1.38 -17.52 3.88
N LYS A 9 1.52 -18.08 2.67
CA LYS A 9 1.57 -19.53 2.41
C LYS A 9 0.35 -20.24 3.01
N MET A 10 -0.82 -19.64 2.81
CA MET A 10 -2.12 -20.11 3.29
C MET A 10 -3.10 -20.10 2.11
N SER A 11 -4.12 -20.94 2.17
CA SER A 11 -5.19 -20.92 1.17
C SER A 11 -6.08 -19.69 1.31
N ALA A 12 -6.71 -19.28 0.21
CA ALA A 12 -7.66 -18.18 0.20
C ALA A 12 -8.83 -18.42 1.18
N ALA A 13 -9.37 -19.65 1.21
CA ALA A 13 -10.42 -20.06 2.15
C ALA A 13 -10.02 -19.95 3.64
N GLU A 14 -8.75 -20.18 3.97
CA GLU A 14 -8.25 -19.98 5.34
C GLU A 14 -8.15 -18.49 5.67
N LEU A 15 -7.60 -17.70 4.74
CA LEU A 15 -7.44 -16.24 4.91
C LEU A 15 -8.79 -15.53 5.01
N GLN A 16 -9.79 -15.96 4.25
CA GLN A 16 -11.15 -15.42 4.30
C GLN A 16 -11.77 -15.54 5.70
N LYS A 17 -11.45 -16.61 6.43
CA LYS A 17 -11.98 -16.91 7.77
C LYS A 17 -11.19 -16.23 8.89
N GLU A 18 -10.06 -15.59 8.59
CA GLU A 18 -9.30 -14.89 9.61
C GLU A 18 -10.06 -13.66 10.11
N GLY A 19 -9.97 -13.37 11.41
CA GLY A 19 -10.50 -12.11 11.96
C GLY A 19 -9.85 -10.85 11.38
N ARG A 20 -8.73 -10.99 10.64
CA ARG A 20 -8.08 -9.92 9.87
C ARG A 20 -8.85 -9.54 8.61
N ASN A 21 -9.75 -10.40 8.12
CA ASN A 21 -10.68 -10.10 7.04
C ASN A 21 -11.86 -9.26 7.55
N ALA A 22 -11.56 -8.10 8.15
CA ALA A 22 -12.57 -7.25 8.79
C ALA A 22 -13.61 -6.70 7.79
N ALA A 23 -13.26 -6.64 6.51
CA ALA A 23 -14.14 -6.20 5.43
C ALA A 23 -15.06 -7.31 4.88
N ASN A 24 -14.91 -8.56 5.36
CA ASN A 24 -15.55 -9.75 4.78
C ASN A 24 -15.30 -9.88 3.27
N ASP A 25 -14.06 -9.64 2.86
CA ASP A 25 -13.62 -9.82 1.48
C ASP A 25 -13.89 -11.26 1.03
N PRO A 26 -14.34 -11.46 -0.22
CA PRO A 26 -14.58 -12.79 -0.77
C PRO A 26 -13.25 -13.56 -0.94
N GLU A 27 -13.35 -14.88 -1.07
CA GLU A 27 -12.18 -15.76 -1.10
C GLU A 27 -11.18 -15.38 -2.21
N ASP A 28 -11.66 -15.08 -3.41
CA ASP A 28 -10.80 -14.78 -4.55
C ASP A 28 -9.94 -13.52 -4.35
N TYR A 29 -10.33 -12.58 -3.48
CA TYR A 29 -9.54 -11.37 -3.21
C TYR A 29 -8.14 -11.68 -2.68
N PHE A 30 -7.97 -12.80 -1.98
CA PHE A 30 -6.70 -13.19 -1.39
C PHE A 30 -5.67 -13.69 -2.41
N ASP A 31 -6.08 -13.94 -3.66
CA ASP A 31 -5.20 -14.27 -4.78
C ASP A 31 -4.58 -13.05 -5.47
N TYR A 32 -5.03 -11.84 -5.10
CA TYR A 32 -4.64 -10.61 -5.78
C TYR A 32 -3.92 -9.61 -4.87
N ILE A 33 -3.04 -8.85 -5.51
CA ILE A 33 -2.57 -7.57 -5.02
C ILE A 33 -3.58 -6.53 -5.49
N MET A 34 -4.24 -5.88 -4.53
CA MET A 34 -5.28 -4.88 -4.78
C MET A 34 -4.67 -3.47 -4.83
N PHE A 35 -4.98 -2.72 -5.87
CA PHE A 35 -4.50 -1.34 -6.04
C PHE A 35 -5.63 -0.34 -5.81
N ALA A 36 -5.25 0.86 -5.40
CA ALA A 36 -6.14 2.00 -5.23
C ALA A 36 -5.46 3.25 -5.82
N TRP A 37 -6.24 4.31 -6.03
CA TRP A 37 -5.70 5.60 -6.47
C TRP A 37 -4.70 6.17 -5.44
N GLY A 38 -3.67 6.86 -5.90
CA GLY A 38 -2.53 7.27 -5.05
C GLY A 38 -2.87 8.21 -3.88
N ASN A 39 -4.00 8.91 -3.95
CA ASN A 39 -4.54 9.75 -2.88
C ASN A 39 -5.47 8.99 -1.90
N CYS A 40 -5.68 7.68 -2.10
CA CYS A 40 -6.49 6.84 -1.24
C CYS A 40 -5.85 6.68 0.14
N GLN A 41 -6.70 6.55 1.16
CA GLN A 41 -6.30 6.48 2.57
C GLN A 41 -6.54 5.10 3.19
N ALA A 42 -7.24 4.21 2.48
CA ALA A 42 -7.68 2.93 3.01
C ALA A 42 -6.50 2.10 3.54
N GLY A 43 -5.37 2.11 2.82
CA GLY A 43 -4.15 1.41 3.25
C GLY A 43 -3.61 1.93 4.59
N ASP A 44 -3.57 3.24 4.79
CA ASP A 44 -3.09 3.84 6.04
C ASP A 44 -4.09 3.64 7.19
N ARG A 45 -5.40 3.63 6.91
CA ARG A 45 -6.41 3.25 7.91
C ARG A 45 -6.23 1.81 8.37
N LEU A 46 -5.91 0.89 7.44
CA LEU A 46 -5.64 -0.50 7.77
C LEU A 46 -4.36 -0.67 8.58
N VAL A 47 -3.32 0.14 8.32
CA VAL A 47 -2.11 0.19 9.16
C VAL A 47 -2.46 0.61 10.58
N MET A 48 -3.28 1.65 10.74
CA MET A 48 -3.74 2.10 12.05
C MET A 48 -4.59 1.05 12.76
N GLU A 49 -5.54 0.42 12.06
CA GLU A 49 -6.37 -0.65 12.61
C GLU A 49 -5.52 -1.82 13.15
N ARG A 50 -4.53 -2.27 12.36
CA ARG A 50 -3.61 -3.34 12.77
C ARG A 50 -2.73 -2.93 13.95
N LYS A 51 -2.29 -1.68 14.00
CA LYS A 51 -1.50 -1.15 15.12
C LYS A 51 -2.33 -1.09 16.41
N LEU A 52 -3.60 -0.72 16.31
CA LEU A 52 -4.49 -0.50 17.46
C LEU A 52 -5.23 -1.76 17.91
N GLY A 53 -5.40 -2.76 17.02
CA GLY A 53 -6.26 -3.92 17.25
C GLY A 53 -7.76 -3.59 17.25
N ARG A 54 -8.14 -2.40 16.76
CA ARG A 54 -9.52 -1.91 16.62
C ARG A 54 -9.58 -0.88 15.49
N PHE A 55 -10.79 -0.57 15.02
CA PHE A 55 -10.97 0.54 14.07
C PHE A 55 -10.46 1.87 14.66
N PRO A 56 -9.69 2.65 13.90
CA PRO A 56 -9.18 3.94 14.36
C PRO A 56 -10.31 4.98 14.42
N ASP A 57 -10.27 5.85 15.43
CA ASP A 57 -11.15 7.02 15.53
C ASP A 57 -10.50 8.27 14.91
N GLU A 58 -11.16 9.43 15.04
CA GLU A 58 -10.66 10.69 14.50
C GLU A 58 -9.33 11.13 15.15
N LYS A 59 -9.14 10.87 16.44
CA LYS A 59 -7.91 11.21 17.16
C LYS A 59 -6.75 10.33 16.71
N ASP A 60 -7.02 9.04 16.47
CA ASP A 60 -6.06 8.09 15.93
C ASP A 60 -5.62 8.47 14.51
N LEU A 61 -6.53 9.00 13.67
CA LEU A 61 -6.26 9.42 12.29
C LEU A 61 -5.72 10.86 12.17
N SER A 62 -5.53 11.55 13.30
CA SER A 62 -4.95 12.89 13.39
C SER A 62 -3.66 12.87 14.23
N THR A 63 -3.75 13.25 15.50
CA THR A 63 -2.59 13.33 16.40
C THR A 63 -1.93 11.99 16.70
N GLY A 64 -2.67 10.88 16.61
CA GLY A 64 -2.15 9.52 16.79
C GLY A 64 -1.64 8.86 15.50
N PHE A 65 -1.72 9.55 14.36
CA PHE A 65 -1.59 8.94 13.06
C PHE A 65 -0.17 8.42 12.79
N THR A 66 -0.09 7.17 12.37
CA THR A 66 1.14 6.50 11.95
C THR A 66 0.96 6.00 10.52
N PRO A 67 1.58 6.66 9.52
CA PRO A 67 1.47 6.23 8.14
C PRO A 67 2.20 4.91 7.90
N GLY A 68 1.74 4.17 6.89
CA GLY A 68 2.41 3.00 6.36
C GLY A 68 3.44 3.35 5.29
N VAL A 69 4.17 2.32 4.86
CA VAL A 69 4.97 2.37 3.63
C VAL A 69 4.01 2.29 2.43
N ARG A 70 4.13 3.23 1.50
CA ARG A 70 3.29 3.30 0.29
C ARG A 70 4.12 2.98 -0.95
N PHE A 71 3.58 2.14 -1.82
CA PHE A 71 4.16 1.83 -3.13
C PHE A 71 3.31 2.48 -4.20
N PHE A 72 3.92 3.27 -5.06
CA PHE A 72 3.28 3.98 -6.17
C PHE A 72 3.66 3.33 -7.49
N PHE A 73 2.69 3.29 -8.40
CA PHE A 73 2.80 2.65 -9.69
C PHE A 73 2.13 3.54 -10.73
N ARG A 74 2.70 3.60 -11.94
CA ARG A 74 2.07 4.30 -13.06
C ARG A 74 0.94 3.46 -13.63
N TYR A 75 -0.28 4.00 -13.64
CA TYR A 75 -1.46 3.26 -14.07
C TYR A 75 -1.40 2.83 -15.55
N ASP A 76 -0.99 3.74 -16.44
CA ASP A 76 -0.82 3.51 -17.88
C ASP A 76 0.12 2.34 -18.23
N ARG A 77 1.13 2.09 -17.38
CA ARG A 77 2.02 0.94 -17.46
C ARG A 77 1.41 -0.30 -16.81
N LEU A 78 0.85 -0.13 -15.60
CA LEU A 78 0.41 -1.25 -14.78
C LEU A 78 -0.77 -2.02 -15.41
N ILE A 79 -1.63 -1.35 -16.17
CA ILE A 79 -2.71 -2.02 -16.93
C ILE A 79 -2.20 -2.99 -18.02
N GLN A 80 -0.93 -2.89 -18.40
CA GLN A 80 -0.29 -3.77 -19.39
C GLN A 80 0.35 -5.01 -18.74
N HIS A 81 0.26 -5.16 -17.41
CA HIS A 81 0.76 -6.33 -16.71
C HIS A 81 0.00 -7.59 -17.20
N PRO A 82 0.68 -8.71 -17.49
CA PRO A 82 0.02 -9.91 -18.02
C PRO A 82 -1.07 -10.48 -17.09
N ASP A 83 -0.87 -10.33 -15.78
CA ASP A 83 -1.82 -10.78 -14.74
C ASP A 83 -2.77 -9.67 -14.23
N ALA A 84 -2.93 -8.57 -14.98
CA ALA A 84 -3.88 -7.51 -14.69
C ALA A 84 -5.34 -7.99 -14.79
N VAL A 85 -6.16 -7.69 -13.79
CA VAL A 85 -7.59 -8.02 -13.74
C VAL A 85 -8.42 -6.79 -13.37
N PHE A 86 -9.55 -6.63 -14.07
CA PHE A 86 -10.50 -5.54 -13.88
C PHE A 86 -11.87 -6.11 -13.55
N GLU A 87 -12.44 -5.72 -12.39
CA GLU A 87 -13.74 -6.19 -11.91
C GLU A 87 -14.79 -5.07 -11.79
N GLY A 88 -14.41 -3.84 -12.14
CA GLY A 88 -15.28 -2.65 -12.08
C GLY A 88 -15.42 -2.01 -10.68
N VAL A 89 -14.85 -2.59 -9.63
CA VAL A 89 -14.86 -2.04 -8.26
C VAL A 89 -13.54 -1.33 -7.93
N LEU A 90 -12.43 -2.06 -7.97
CA LEU A 90 -11.10 -1.48 -7.83
C LEU A 90 -10.55 -1.00 -9.19
N PRO A 91 -9.65 0.00 -9.20
CA PRO A 91 -8.99 0.44 -10.43
C PRO A 91 -8.26 -0.70 -11.16
N LEU A 92 -7.61 -1.57 -10.39
CA LEU A 92 -6.83 -2.69 -10.91
C LEU A 92 -6.52 -3.69 -9.79
N LYS A 93 -6.44 -4.97 -10.15
CA LYS A 93 -5.83 -6.04 -9.36
C LYS A 93 -4.76 -6.76 -10.17
N ILE A 94 -3.74 -7.30 -9.50
CA ILE A 94 -2.74 -8.17 -10.13
C ILE A 94 -2.70 -9.49 -9.39
N ARG A 95 -2.82 -10.60 -10.12
CA ARG A 95 -2.78 -11.94 -9.51
C ARG A 95 -1.36 -12.28 -9.05
N ASN A 96 -1.26 -13.00 -7.93
CA ASN A 96 -0.03 -13.62 -7.42
C ASN A 96 1.09 -12.66 -7.02
N GLU A 97 1.81 -12.07 -7.98
CA GLU A 97 3.02 -11.33 -7.68
C GLU A 97 3.24 -10.13 -8.59
N LEU A 98 4.01 -9.18 -8.06
CA LEU A 98 4.51 -8.04 -8.81
C LEU A 98 5.93 -7.72 -8.38
N VAL A 99 6.85 -7.68 -9.33
CA VAL A 99 8.27 -7.43 -9.07
C VAL A 99 8.52 -5.92 -8.92
N LEU A 100 8.86 -5.48 -7.71
CA LEU A 100 8.90 -4.04 -7.39
C LEU A 100 9.92 -3.25 -8.22
N LYS A 101 11.11 -3.79 -8.50
CA LYS A 101 12.14 -3.08 -9.26
C LYS A 101 11.67 -2.66 -10.66
N ASP A 102 10.84 -3.48 -11.28
CA ASP A 102 10.39 -3.32 -12.67
C ASP A 102 9.16 -2.40 -12.76
N TRP A 103 8.30 -2.45 -11.74
CA TRP A 103 6.96 -1.87 -11.79
C TRP A 103 6.75 -0.67 -10.86
N ALA A 104 7.43 -0.61 -9.71
CA ALA A 104 7.26 0.51 -8.79
C ALA A 104 7.87 1.79 -9.37
N GLU A 105 7.13 2.89 -9.25
CA GLU A 105 7.58 4.24 -9.60
C GLU A 105 8.26 4.89 -8.40
N ALA A 106 7.61 4.82 -7.24
CA ALA A 106 8.14 5.34 -5.97
C ALA A 106 7.74 4.45 -4.79
N VAL A 107 8.59 4.42 -3.77
CA VAL A 107 8.34 3.81 -2.47
C VAL A 107 8.47 4.91 -1.42
N ILE A 108 7.35 5.30 -0.82
CA ILE A 108 7.34 6.29 0.23
C ILE A 108 7.39 5.59 1.58
N VAL A 109 8.49 5.81 2.30
CA VAL A 109 8.72 5.29 3.63
C VAL A 109 8.59 6.45 4.62
N PRO A 110 7.73 6.36 5.64
CA PRO A 110 7.75 7.33 6.73
C PRO A 110 9.13 7.39 7.39
N GLU A 111 9.67 8.57 7.66
CA GLU A 111 11.02 8.74 8.24
C GLU A 111 11.19 7.95 9.54
N THR A 112 10.12 7.82 10.33
CA THR A 112 10.08 7.03 11.57
C THR A 112 10.35 5.54 11.35
N CYS A 113 10.11 5.03 10.15
CA CYS A 113 10.38 3.64 9.76
C CYS A 113 11.73 3.46 9.06
N ARG A 114 12.48 4.55 8.81
CA ARG A 114 13.72 4.51 8.03
C ARG A 114 14.71 3.48 8.54
N GLN A 115 15.05 3.53 9.83
CA GLN A 115 16.02 2.60 10.43
C GLN A 115 15.60 1.13 10.30
N ALA A 116 14.30 0.84 10.30
CA ALA A 116 13.78 -0.52 10.18
C ALA A 116 13.72 -1.00 8.72
N VAL A 117 13.58 -0.10 7.76
CA VAL A 117 13.35 -0.43 6.34
C VAL A 117 14.63 -0.33 5.51
N GLU A 118 15.40 0.75 5.67
CA GLU A 118 16.60 1.08 4.86
C GLU A 118 17.60 -0.07 4.70
N PRO A 119 17.92 -0.87 5.74
CA PRO A 119 18.85 -2.00 5.59
C PRO A 119 18.35 -3.11 4.65
N TYR A 120 17.05 -3.19 4.39
CA TYR A 120 16.42 -4.23 3.57
C TYR A 120 16.01 -3.72 2.18
N VAL A 121 16.23 -2.43 1.86
CA VAL A 121 15.91 -1.88 0.55
C VAL A 121 16.96 -2.38 -0.47
N PRO A 122 16.56 -3.14 -1.50
CA PRO A 122 17.47 -3.56 -2.56
C PRO A 122 18.08 -2.35 -3.30
N GLU A 123 19.30 -2.49 -3.81
CA GLU A 123 20.00 -1.40 -4.53
C GLU A 123 19.17 -0.82 -5.67
N GLU A 124 18.44 -1.67 -6.40
CA GLU A 124 17.60 -1.27 -7.54
C GLU A 124 16.39 -0.41 -7.13
N LEU A 125 15.98 -0.48 -5.86
CA LEU A 125 14.86 0.29 -5.32
C LEU A 125 15.31 1.54 -4.56
N LYS A 126 16.58 1.66 -4.18
CA LYS A 126 17.08 2.85 -3.47
C LYS A 126 16.80 4.17 -4.21
N PRO A 127 17.00 4.27 -5.55
CA PRO A 127 16.71 5.52 -6.27
C PRO A 127 15.23 5.90 -6.26
N LYS A 128 14.34 4.93 -6.04
CA LYS A 128 12.88 5.08 -6.01
C LYS A 128 12.33 5.18 -4.58
N THR A 129 13.19 5.06 -3.56
CA THR A 129 12.77 5.03 -2.16
C THR A 129 12.98 6.40 -1.53
N HIS A 130 11.90 7.00 -1.05
CA HIS A 130 11.89 8.33 -0.47
C HIS A 130 11.46 8.25 0.98
N TYR A 131 12.26 8.85 1.87
CA TYR A 131 11.95 8.95 3.28
C TYR A 131 11.32 10.30 3.57
N LEU A 132 10.05 10.29 3.99
CA LEU A 132 9.28 11.51 4.23
C LEU A 132 8.89 11.64 5.69
N ARG A 133 9.12 12.81 6.27
CA ARG A 133 8.67 13.14 7.62
C ARG A 133 7.17 13.48 7.62
N ASN A 134 6.40 12.81 8.46
CA ASN A 134 5.00 13.17 8.68
C ASN A 134 4.89 14.34 9.67
N ASN A 135 4.60 15.54 9.15
CA ASN A 135 4.26 16.73 9.93
C ASN A 135 2.80 17.18 9.66
N CYS A 136 1.99 16.30 9.09
CA CYS A 136 0.63 16.60 8.68
C CYS A 136 -0.33 16.55 9.88
N LYS A 137 -1.40 17.33 9.84
CA LYS A 137 -2.41 17.38 10.90
C LYS A 137 -3.22 16.08 11.01
N ASP A 138 -3.40 15.41 9.88
CA ASP A 138 -4.23 14.21 9.74
C ASP A 138 -3.83 13.37 8.53
N ILE A 139 -4.50 12.23 8.40
CA ILE A 139 -4.37 11.29 7.27
C ILE A 139 -4.67 11.94 5.90
N TRP A 140 -5.52 12.98 5.84
CA TRP A 140 -5.87 13.67 4.60
C TRP A 140 -4.72 14.51 4.08
N GLU A 141 -4.15 15.32 4.95
CA GLU A 141 -3.00 16.14 4.60
C GLU A 141 -1.79 15.27 4.27
N TRP A 142 -1.56 14.16 4.99
CA TRP A 142 -0.54 13.19 4.65
C TRP A 142 -0.74 12.58 3.26
N SER A 143 -1.95 12.08 2.98
CA SER A 143 -2.26 11.44 1.69
C SER A 143 -2.10 12.41 0.52
N LYS A 144 -2.50 13.67 0.71
CA LYS A 144 -2.32 14.74 -0.27
C LYS A 144 -0.84 15.05 -0.50
N MET A 145 -0.08 15.29 0.58
CA MET A 145 1.33 15.64 0.50
C MET A 145 2.15 14.55 -0.20
N VAL A 146 1.93 13.29 0.17
CA VAL A 146 2.60 12.14 -0.46
C VAL A 146 2.24 12.04 -1.95
N TYR A 147 0.96 12.19 -2.29
CA TYR A 147 0.52 12.13 -3.68
C TYR A 147 1.15 13.25 -4.54
N GLU A 148 1.15 14.48 -4.04
CA GLU A 148 1.78 15.62 -4.70
C GLU A 148 3.29 15.43 -4.85
N TYR A 149 3.97 14.94 -3.80
CA TYR A 149 5.40 14.63 -3.86
C TYR A 149 5.73 13.62 -4.97
N VAL A 150 4.96 12.53 -5.08
CA VAL A 150 5.21 11.50 -6.10
C VAL A 150 4.92 12.05 -7.50
N ARG A 151 3.82 12.79 -7.68
CA ARG A 151 3.49 13.42 -8.97
C ARG A 151 4.60 14.36 -9.44
N ASP A 152 5.06 15.25 -8.55
CA ASP A 152 6.03 16.27 -8.88
C ASP A 152 7.44 15.69 -9.14
N THR A 153 7.79 14.58 -8.46
CA THR A 153 9.07 13.87 -8.68
C THR A 153 9.05 12.93 -9.89
N ALA A 154 7.88 12.42 -10.29
CA ALA A 154 7.70 11.62 -11.49
C ALA A 154 7.70 12.44 -12.80
N GLY A 155 7.77 13.77 -12.71
CA GLY A 155 7.86 14.67 -13.86
C GLY A 155 6.56 14.85 -14.63
N GLU A 156 5.41 14.78 -13.95
CA GLU A 156 4.08 15.10 -14.50
C GLU A 156 3.70 16.58 -14.34
#